data_AF-A0A455U5S7-F1
#
_entry.id   AF-A0A455U5S7-F1
#
_cell.length_a   1.000
_cell.length_b   1.000
_cell.length_c   1.000
_cell.angle_alpha   90.00
_cell.angle_beta   90.00
_cell.angle_gamma   90.00
#
_symmetry.space_group_name_H-M   'P 1'
#
loop_
_entity.id
_entity.type
_entity.pdbx_description
1 polymer ?
#
loop_
_entity_poly.entity_id
_entity_poly.type
_entity_poly.pdbx_seq_one_letter_code
_entity_poly.pdbx_strand_id
1 'polypeptide(L)'
;MRQDDVINYEVDRSIEHVQHRLGQVERLSAAVVVNYRSEMNEEGEWIEVALTDNEVAQIERLVRQAMGFSQLRGDEVEVVNSPFTRSVEETAEVEWWKDPTILSMAAKAGRYLLVALAILLLYLLILRPLIKRYTQSPVMAAATPSGMLAASVGDDDEESEETPDESDETYAKPKRRRKTLSL
;
A
#
# COMPACT_ATOMS: atom_id res chain seq x y z
N MET A 1 -74.29 -13.47 74.21
CA MET A 1 -73.91 -14.15 72.95
C MET A 1 -72.53 -13.66 72.58
N ARG A 2 -71.64 -14.55 72.10
CA ARG A 2 -70.36 -14.13 71.49
C ARG A 2 -70.61 -13.91 70.00
N GLN A 3 -69.90 -12.96 69.41
CA GLN A 3 -70.03 -12.59 68.02
C GLN A 3 -68.63 -12.65 67.43
N ASP A 4 -68.37 -13.72 66.68
CA ASP A 4 -67.07 -13.97 66.06
C ASP A 4 -67.06 -13.26 64.71
N ASP A 5 -66.31 -12.15 64.63
CA ASP A 5 -66.15 -11.36 63.40
C ASP A 5 -64.85 -11.74 62.71
N VAL A 6 -64.93 -12.08 61.42
CA VAL A 6 -63.81 -12.57 60.62
C VAL A 6 -63.55 -11.59 59.48
N ILE A 7 -62.62 -10.67 59.72
CA ILE A 7 -62.23 -9.67 58.73
C ILE A 7 -61.16 -10.26 57.82
N ASN A 8 -61.50 -10.49 56.56
CA ASN A 8 -60.53 -10.76 55.50
C ASN A 8 -59.95 -9.44 54.99
N TYR A 9 -58.63 -9.39 54.87
CA TYR A 9 -57.89 -8.29 54.26
C TYR A 9 -57.36 -8.73 52.90
N GLU A 10 -57.70 -7.99 51.85
CA GLU A 10 -56.98 -8.10 50.58
C GLU A 10 -55.64 -7.35 50.71
N VAL A 11 -54.54 -8.04 50.44
CA VAL A 11 -53.19 -7.49 50.56
C VAL A 11 -52.70 -7.11 49.17
N ASP A 12 -52.34 -5.85 48.97
CA ASP A 12 -51.81 -5.35 47.71
C ASP A 12 -50.56 -6.13 47.28
N ARG A 13 -50.64 -6.78 46.10
CA ARG A 13 -49.52 -7.52 45.53
C ARG A 13 -48.86 -6.71 44.42
N SER A 14 -47.67 -6.17 44.70
CA SER A 14 -46.76 -5.73 43.64
C SER A 14 -46.13 -6.94 42.94
N ILE A 15 -46.13 -6.93 41.60
CA ILE A 15 -45.43 -7.93 40.77
C ILE A 15 -44.47 -7.16 39.85
N GLU A 16 -43.19 -7.22 40.15
CA GLU A 16 -42.15 -6.64 39.31
C GLU A 16 -41.60 -7.70 38.34
N HIS A 17 -41.60 -7.39 37.03
CA HIS A 17 -40.99 -8.22 36.00
C HIS A 17 -39.63 -7.64 35.57
N VAL A 18 -38.55 -8.14 36.16
CA VAL A 18 -37.18 -7.74 35.80
C VAL A 18 -36.66 -8.61 34.65
N GLN A 19 -36.83 -8.13 33.42
CA GLN A 19 -36.21 -8.75 32.24
C GLN A 19 -34.72 -8.37 32.14
N HIS A 20 -33.85 -9.33 32.42
CA HIS A 20 -32.42 -9.17 32.28
C HIS A 20 -32.02 -9.26 30.81
N ARG A 21 -31.19 -8.31 30.33
CA ARG A 21 -30.66 -8.34 28.97
C ARG A 21 -29.54 -9.37 28.85
N LEU A 22 -29.60 -10.21 27.82
CA LEU A 22 -28.54 -11.17 27.50
C LEU A 22 -27.26 -10.42 27.07
N GLY A 23 -26.10 -10.91 27.52
CA GLY A 23 -24.79 -10.32 27.17
C GLY A 23 -24.30 -9.22 28.10
N GLN A 24 -24.54 -9.33 29.42
CA GLN A 24 -23.92 -8.45 30.41
C GLN A 24 -22.42 -8.78 30.58
N VAL A 25 -21.59 -7.75 30.73
CA VAL A 25 -20.16 -7.90 31.05
C VAL A 25 -20.01 -8.29 32.52
N GLU A 26 -19.48 -9.49 32.77
CA GLU A 26 -19.22 -10.01 34.11
C GLU A 26 -17.93 -9.42 34.70
N ARG A 27 -16.83 -9.46 33.94
CA ARG A 27 -15.49 -8.95 34.32
C ARG A 27 -14.72 -8.46 33.10
N LEU A 28 -13.92 -7.40 33.27
CA LEU A 28 -12.94 -6.91 32.29
C LEU A 28 -11.52 -7.02 32.84
N SER A 29 -10.58 -7.43 32.00
CA SER A 29 -9.15 -7.41 32.30
C SER A 29 -8.42 -6.75 31.13
N ALA A 30 -7.60 -5.72 31.40
CA ALA A 30 -6.85 -5.02 30.36
C ALA A 30 -5.40 -4.75 30.80
N ALA A 31 -4.44 -5.08 29.93
CA ALA A 31 -3.04 -4.74 30.10
C ALA A 31 -2.66 -3.70 29.03
N VAL A 32 -2.05 -2.59 29.45
CA VAL A 32 -1.63 -1.50 28.57
C VAL A 32 -0.13 -1.34 28.68
N VAL A 33 0.58 -1.46 27.56
CA VAL A 33 2.02 -1.14 27.51
C VAL A 33 2.19 0.21 26.83
N VAL A 34 2.93 1.11 27.47
CA VAL A 34 3.22 2.47 26.99
C VAL A 34 4.69 2.53 26.60
N ASN A 35 4.98 3.09 25.43
CA ASN A 35 6.35 3.30 24.97
C ASN A 35 6.99 4.52 25.67
N TYR A 36 8.31 4.54 25.72
CA TYR A 36 9.09 5.70 26.12
C TYR A 36 8.82 6.89 25.18
N ARG A 37 8.95 8.11 25.70
CA ARG A 37 8.86 9.33 24.90
C ARG A 37 10.22 9.64 24.27
N SER A 38 10.22 10.20 23.07
CA SER A 38 11.44 10.79 22.51
C SER A 38 11.52 12.25 22.92
N GLU A 39 12.54 12.59 23.72
CA GLU A 39 12.89 13.97 24.07
C GLU A 39 14.25 14.31 23.44
N MET A 40 14.48 15.58 23.12
CA MET A 40 15.75 16.04 22.57
C MET A 40 16.61 16.57 23.71
N ASN A 41 17.83 16.04 23.87
CA ASN A 41 18.74 16.48 24.91
C ASN A 41 19.37 17.85 24.57
N GLU A 42 20.14 18.42 25.51
CA GLU A 42 20.82 19.72 25.33
C GLU A 42 21.88 19.70 24.20
N GLU A 43 22.28 18.52 23.75
CA GLU A 43 23.28 18.27 22.71
C GLU A 43 22.63 18.06 21.31
N GLY A 44 21.29 18.05 21.23
CA GLY A 44 20.53 17.88 19.99
C GLY A 44 20.26 16.43 19.58
N GLU A 45 20.56 15.46 20.44
CA GLU A 45 20.29 14.03 20.22
C GLU A 45 18.90 13.64 20.76
N TRP A 46 18.23 12.72 20.05
CA TRP A 46 16.94 12.16 20.44
C TRP A 46 17.15 10.98 21.41
N ILE A 47 16.80 11.19 22.67
CA ILE A 47 16.86 10.17 23.72
C ILE A 47 15.47 9.61 24.01
N GLU A 48 15.40 8.30 24.30
CA GLU A 48 14.15 7.65 24.76
C GLU A 48 14.08 7.71 26.28
N VAL A 49 13.14 8.49 26.80
CA VAL A 49 12.95 8.76 28.23
C VAL A 49 11.72 8.02 28.75
N ALA A 50 11.85 7.36 29.90
CA ALA A 50 10.73 6.73 30.58
C ALA A 50 9.73 7.79 31.08
N LEU A 51 8.43 7.52 30.94
CA LEU A 51 7.38 8.34 31.56
C LEU A 51 7.52 8.31 33.09
N THR A 52 7.18 9.42 33.73
CA THR A 52 7.17 9.53 35.19
C THR A 52 6.00 8.78 35.81
N ASP A 53 6.13 8.35 37.07
CA ASP A 53 5.08 7.63 37.81
C ASP A 53 3.74 8.40 37.84
N ASN A 54 3.79 9.74 37.86
CA ASN A 54 2.60 10.58 37.84
C ASN A 54 1.82 10.47 36.52
N GLU A 55 2.55 10.41 35.40
CA GLU A 55 1.98 10.30 34.05
C GLU A 55 1.45 8.89 33.81
N VAL A 56 2.15 7.85 34.29
CA VAL A 56 1.65 6.47 34.28
C VAL A 56 0.35 6.37 35.09
N ALA A 57 0.30 6.94 36.30
CA ALA A 57 -0.91 7.00 37.12
C ALA A 57 -2.02 7.89 36.52
N GLN A 58 -1.70 8.83 35.64
CA GLN A 58 -2.70 9.57 34.86
C GLN A 58 -3.27 8.71 33.72
N ILE A 59 -2.42 8.02 32.98
CA ILE A 59 -2.83 7.08 31.91
C ILE A 59 -3.72 5.98 32.51
N GLU A 60 -3.32 5.39 33.64
CA GLU A 60 -4.11 4.36 34.32
C GLU A 60 -5.52 4.85 34.69
N ARG A 61 -5.65 6.06 35.27
CA ARG A 61 -6.97 6.65 35.58
C ARG A 61 -7.82 6.86 34.32
N LEU A 62 -7.21 7.32 33.23
CA LEU A 62 -7.91 7.50 31.95
C LEU A 62 -8.37 6.17 31.35
N VAL A 63 -7.53 5.12 31.40
CA VAL A 63 -7.88 3.77 30.93
C VAL A 63 -9.03 3.19 31.76
N ARG A 64 -8.94 3.24 33.10
CA ARG A 64 -10.01 2.79 34.02
C ARG A 64 -11.33 3.51 33.72
N GLN A 65 -11.30 4.83 33.49
CA GLN A 65 -12.51 5.59 33.14
C GLN A 65 -13.05 5.23 31.75
N ALA A 66 -12.18 5.07 30.74
CA ALA A 66 -12.58 4.77 29.36
C ALA A 66 -13.25 3.40 29.21
N MET A 67 -12.79 2.39 29.97
CA MET A 67 -13.41 1.05 29.99
C MET A 67 -14.61 0.93 30.93
N GLY A 68 -14.93 1.97 31.71
CA GLY A 68 -15.98 1.93 32.74
C GLY A 68 -15.69 0.94 33.87
N PHE A 69 -14.43 0.90 34.32
CA PHE A 69 -13.89 0.01 35.35
C PHE A 69 -14.78 -0.07 36.61
N SER A 70 -15.01 -1.29 37.09
CA SER A 70 -15.81 -1.56 38.29
C SER A 70 -15.15 -2.60 39.20
N GLN A 71 -14.80 -2.18 40.41
CA GLN A 71 -14.33 -3.10 41.47
C GLN A 71 -15.41 -4.15 41.84
N LEU A 72 -16.70 -3.81 41.71
CA LEU A 72 -17.81 -4.73 41.98
C LEU A 72 -17.91 -5.87 40.93
N ARG A 73 -17.36 -5.68 39.73
CA ARG A 73 -17.20 -6.73 38.71
C ARG A 73 -15.91 -7.54 38.89
N GLY A 74 -15.02 -7.12 39.79
CA GLY A 74 -13.67 -7.65 39.87
C GLY A 74 -12.83 -7.33 38.63
N ASP A 75 -13.05 -6.17 38.00
CA ASP A 75 -12.23 -5.74 36.87
C ASP A 75 -10.78 -5.49 37.30
N GLU A 76 -9.85 -5.64 36.37
CA GLU A 76 -8.41 -5.43 36.59
C GLU A 76 -7.77 -4.65 35.43
N VAL A 77 -6.86 -3.73 35.77
CA VAL A 77 -6.06 -2.95 34.82
C VAL A 77 -4.62 -2.90 35.32
N GLU A 78 -3.69 -3.12 34.40
CA GLU A 78 -2.26 -2.96 34.63
C GLU A 78 -1.65 -2.09 33.51
N VAL A 79 -0.80 -1.13 33.88
CA VAL A 79 -0.13 -0.21 32.93
C VAL A 79 1.38 -0.28 33.12
N VAL A 80 2.08 -0.80 32.11
CA VAL A 80 3.53 -0.96 32.13
C VAL A 80 4.19 0.02 31.15
N ASN A 81 5.16 0.79 31.61
CA ASN A 81 5.99 1.63 30.76
C ASN A 81 7.26 0.85 30.36
N SER A 82 7.46 0.60 29.06
CA SER A 82 8.55 -0.24 28.54
C SER A 82 9.00 0.29 27.17
N PRO A 83 10.32 0.31 26.87
CA PRO A 83 10.78 0.72 25.55
C PRO A 83 10.32 -0.31 24.51
N PHE A 84 9.70 0.16 23.44
CA PHE A 84 9.28 -0.70 22.34
C PHE A 84 10.50 -0.98 21.46
N THR A 85 10.74 -2.25 21.14
CA THR A 85 11.67 -2.59 20.07
C THR A 85 11.12 -1.99 18.78
N ARG A 86 11.73 -0.88 18.33
CA ARG A 86 11.55 -0.43 16.96
C ARG A 86 12.06 -1.57 16.09
N SER A 87 11.16 -2.36 15.51
CA SER A 87 11.43 -2.99 14.23
C SER A 87 11.60 -1.84 13.24
N VAL A 88 12.80 -1.27 13.24
CA VAL A 88 13.46 -0.95 11.99
C VAL A 88 13.37 -2.27 11.24
N GLU A 89 12.34 -2.41 10.39
CA GLU A 89 12.58 -3.08 9.13
C GLU A 89 13.82 -2.37 8.62
N GLU A 90 14.94 -3.07 8.71
CA GLU A 90 16.09 -2.73 7.92
C GLU A 90 15.61 -2.84 6.47
N THR A 91 15.12 -1.71 5.97
CA THR A 91 15.73 -1.03 4.85
C THR A 91 17.22 -0.79 5.15
N ALA A 92 17.95 -1.87 5.50
CA ALA A 92 19.32 -2.08 5.10
C ALA A 92 19.25 -1.83 3.60
N GLU A 93 19.77 -0.68 3.22
CA GLU A 93 19.55 0.00 1.96
C GLU A 93 19.63 -1.03 0.82
N VAL A 94 18.48 -1.55 0.39
CA VAL A 94 18.44 -2.72 -0.47
C VAL A 94 18.89 -2.21 -1.82
N GLU A 95 20.19 -2.37 -2.09
CA GLU A 95 20.81 -1.94 -3.33
C GLU A 95 19.88 -2.33 -4.47
N TRP A 96 19.55 -1.37 -5.35
CA TRP A 96 18.42 -1.46 -6.29
C TRP A 96 18.36 -2.75 -7.14
N TRP A 97 19.47 -3.49 -7.27
CA TRP A 97 19.59 -4.77 -7.94
C TRP A 97 19.18 -6.00 -7.10
N LYS A 98 19.12 -5.88 -5.76
CA LYS A 98 18.64 -6.88 -4.80
C LYS A 98 17.15 -6.79 -4.52
N ASP A 99 16.48 -5.69 -4.89
CA ASP A 99 15.03 -5.55 -4.71
C ASP A 99 14.31 -6.69 -5.45
N PRO A 100 13.54 -7.55 -4.75
CA PRO A 100 12.82 -8.66 -5.38
C PRO A 100 11.83 -8.18 -6.45
N THR A 101 11.34 -6.94 -6.35
CA THR A 101 10.47 -6.29 -7.34
C THR A 101 11.22 -6.12 -8.66
N ILE A 102 12.41 -5.51 -8.62
CA ILE A 102 13.25 -5.24 -9.80
C ILE A 102 13.74 -6.54 -10.42
N LEU A 103 14.21 -7.51 -9.62
CA LEU A 103 14.61 -8.83 -10.10
C LEU A 103 13.45 -9.57 -10.80
N SER A 104 12.23 -9.52 -10.23
CA SER A 104 11.06 -10.14 -10.86
C SER A 104 10.67 -9.48 -12.19
N MET A 105 10.86 -8.17 -12.31
CA MET A 105 10.57 -7.42 -13.54
C MET A 105 11.63 -7.68 -14.62
N ALA A 106 12.91 -7.68 -14.24
CA ALA A 106 14.03 -8.01 -15.12
C ALA A 106 13.93 -9.44 -15.67
N ALA A 107 13.56 -10.42 -14.82
CA ALA A 107 13.34 -11.81 -15.25
C ALA A 107 12.18 -11.93 -16.26
N LYS A 108 11.08 -11.21 -16.06
CA LYS A 108 9.96 -11.14 -17.02
C LYS A 108 10.41 -10.51 -18.34
N ALA A 109 11.08 -9.35 -18.30
CA ALA A 109 11.57 -8.66 -19.48
C ALA A 109 12.56 -9.53 -20.29
N GLY A 110 13.52 -10.17 -19.62
CA GLY A 110 14.47 -11.10 -20.25
C GLY A 110 13.79 -12.29 -20.92
N ARG A 111 12.72 -12.84 -20.33
CA ARG A 111 11.93 -13.91 -20.95
C ARG A 111 11.25 -13.46 -22.24
N TYR A 112 10.62 -12.27 -22.26
CA TYR A 112 10.03 -11.73 -23.48
C TYR A 112 11.09 -11.41 -24.54
N LEU A 113 12.25 -10.87 -24.15
CA LEU A 113 13.36 -10.59 -25.04
C LEU A 113 13.92 -11.87 -25.70
N LEU A 114 14.06 -12.97 -24.96
CA LEU A 114 14.44 -14.27 -25.54
C LEU A 114 13.41 -14.79 -26.54
N VAL A 115 12.10 -14.65 -26.26
CA VAL A 115 11.04 -15.05 -27.22
C VAL A 115 11.10 -14.20 -28.48
N ALA A 116 11.27 -12.88 -28.36
CA ALA A 116 11.41 -11.97 -29.49
C ALA A 116 12.65 -12.32 -30.34
N LEU A 117 13.79 -12.61 -29.69
CA LEU A 117 15.02 -13.03 -30.37
C LEU A 117 14.85 -14.37 -31.10
N ALA A 118 14.16 -15.34 -30.50
CA ALA A 118 13.87 -16.63 -31.14
C ALA A 118 12.99 -16.47 -32.39
N ILE A 119 11.96 -15.60 -32.33
CA ILE A 119 11.11 -15.26 -33.49
C ILE A 119 11.93 -14.55 -34.58
N LEU A 120 12.79 -13.60 -34.21
CA LEU A 120 13.67 -12.88 -35.14
C LEU A 120 14.63 -13.83 -35.87
N LEU A 121 15.26 -14.76 -35.14
CA LEU A 121 16.14 -15.78 -35.71
C LEU A 121 15.37 -16.72 -36.65
N LEU A 122 14.17 -17.17 -36.27
CA LEU A 122 13.32 -18.01 -37.11
C LEU A 122 12.90 -17.28 -38.40
N TYR A 123 12.52 -16.00 -38.31
CA TYR A 123 12.23 -15.16 -39.46
C TYR A 123 13.44 -15.04 -40.40
N LEU A 124 14.63 -14.74 -39.86
CA LEU A 124 15.84 -14.51 -40.65
C LEU A 124 16.42 -15.80 -41.25
N LEU A 125 16.29 -16.93 -40.56
CA LEU A 125 16.84 -18.23 -40.96
C LEU A 125 15.91 -19.07 -41.85
N ILE A 126 14.58 -18.95 -41.70
CA ILE A 126 13.60 -19.77 -42.43
C ILE A 126 12.78 -18.92 -43.40
N LEU A 127 12.12 -17.87 -42.91
CA LEU A 127 11.17 -17.11 -43.73
C LEU A 127 11.88 -16.27 -44.81
N ARG A 128 12.98 -15.60 -44.46
CA ARG A 128 13.79 -14.80 -45.39
C ARG A 128 14.37 -15.60 -46.55
N PRO A 129 15.03 -16.77 -46.38
CA PRO A 129 15.51 -17.55 -47.52
C PRO A 129 14.39 -18.23 -48.31
N LEU A 130 13.26 -18.59 -47.70
CA LEU A 130 12.09 -19.08 -48.46
C LEU A 130 11.57 -17.99 -49.40
N ILE A 131 11.29 -16.79 -48.89
CA ILE A 131 10.86 -15.65 -49.72
C ILE A 131 11.89 -15.38 -50.83
N LYS A 132 13.19 -15.33 -50.51
CA LYS A 132 14.25 -15.12 -51.51
C LYS A 132 14.29 -16.23 -52.58
N ARG A 133 14.02 -17.49 -52.23
CA ARG A 133 13.94 -18.61 -53.18
C ARG A 133 12.70 -18.56 -54.08
N TYR A 134 11.59 -17.99 -53.61
CA TYR A 134 10.38 -17.82 -54.42
C TYR A 134 10.39 -16.52 -55.26
N THR A 135 11.13 -15.49 -54.85
CA THR A 135 11.28 -14.25 -55.65
C THR A 135 12.45 -14.31 -56.64
N GLN A 136 13.45 -15.15 -56.42
CA GLN A 136 14.46 -15.46 -57.44
C GLN A 136 13.99 -16.58 -58.37
N SER A 137 13.16 -16.20 -59.34
CA SER A 137 12.94 -17.01 -60.54
C SER A 137 14.29 -17.36 -61.19
N PRO A 138 14.51 -18.59 -61.69
CA PRO A 138 15.81 -19.00 -62.22
C PRO A 138 16.07 -18.32 -63.57
N VAL A 139 16.70 -17.14 -63.52
CA VAL A 139 17.44 -16.62 -64.67
C VAL A 139 18.56 -17.62 -64.99
N MET A 140 18.35 -18.39 -66.06
CA MET A 140 19.36 -19.26 -66.62
C MET A 140 20.65 -18.48 -66.84
N ALA A 141 21.79 -19.14 -66.63
CA ALA A 141 23.11 -18.52 -66.65
C ALA A 141 23.34 -17.70 -67.93
N ALA A 142 23.31 -16.38 -67.81
CA ALA A 142 23.91 -15.49 -68.78
C ALA A 142 25.43 -15.59 -68.63
N ALA A 143 26.11 -15.95 -69.72
CA ALA A 143 27.57 -16.01 -69.73
C ALA A 143 28.17 -14.61 -69.46
N THR A 144 29.18 -14.56 -68.62
CA THR A 144 30.15 -13.46 -68.52
C THR A 144 30.87 -13.27 -69.87
N PRO A 145 31.43 -12.08 -70.20
CA PRO A 145 32.32 -11.36 -69.28
C PRO A 145 32.35 -9.81 -69.32
N SER A 146 33.03 -9.28 -68.28
CA SER A 146 33.88 -8.07 -68.28
C SER A 146 33.30 -6.71 -68.71
N GLY A 147 33.15 -5.83 -67.71
CA GLY A 147 33.02 -4.39 -67.87
C GLY A 147 33.45 -3.68 -66.58
N MET A 148 34.75 -3.42 -66.44
CA MET A 148 35.31 -2.66 -65.32
C MET A 148 34.92 -1.19 -65.47
N LEU A 149 34.53 -0.53 -64.37
CA LEU A 149 34.80 0.88 -64.06
C LEU A 149 34.24 1.22 -62.67
N ALA A 150 35.10 1.72 -61.79
CA ALA A 150 34.69 2.37 -60.55
C ALA A 150 34.94 3.88 -60.71
N ALA A 151 33.93 4.68 -60.38
CA ALA A 151 34.07 6.12 -60.23
C ALA A 151 33.17 6.58 -59.09
N SER A 152 33.78 7.19 -58.09
CA SER A 152 33.12 7.97 -57.04
C SER A 152 32.63 9.31 -57.58
N VAL A 153 31.63 9.91 -56.94
CA VAL A 153 31.69 11.25 -56.31
C VAL A 153 30.36 11.46 -55.58
N GLY A 154 30.42 12.03 -54.38
CA GLY A 154 29.29 12.65 -53.72
C GLY A 154 29.59 14.13 -53.54
N ASP A 155 28.55 14.94 -53.76
CA ASP A 155 28.25 16.32 -53.34
C ASP A 155 26.99 16.65 -54.16
N ASP A 156 25.85 16.92 -53.53
CA ASP A 156 25.44 18.17 -52.87
C ASP A 156 24.77 19.15 -53.84
N ASP A 157 23.58 19.59 -53.40
CA ASP A 157 22.71 20.70 -53.80
C ASP A 157 21.33 20.29 -53.20
N GLU A 158 20.85 20.87 -52.10
CA GLU A 158 20.29 22.23 -51.97
C GLU A 158 19.18 22.51 -53.02
N GLU A 159 18.04 23.14 -52.75
CA GLU A 159 17.47 23.77 -51.54
C GLU A 159 15.94 23.42 -51.49
N SER A 160 15.31 23.30 -50.31
CA SER A 160 14.35 24.28 -49.70
C SER A 160 12.92 23.68 -49.63
N GLU A 161 11.92 24.21 -48.90
CA GLU A 161 11.82 25.41 -48.06
C GLU A 161 11.34 25.08 -46.63
N GLU A 162 11.80 25.90 -45.68
CA GLU A 162 11.47 25.84 -44.26
C GLU A 162 10.22 26.65 -43.87
N THR A 163 9.33 26.04 -43.06
CA THR A 163 8.73 26.65 -41.83
C THR A 163 7.79 27.86 -41.98
N PRO A 164 7.34 28.52 -40.87
CA PRO A 164 6.92 28.05 -39.53
C PRO A 164 5.37 28.32 -39.38
N ASP A 165 4.67 28.42 -38.23
CA ASP A 165 5.00 28.61 -36.81
C ASP A 165 3.76 28.28 -35.92
N GLU A 166 3.95 28.27 -34.59
CA GLU A 166 2.95 28.52 -33.52
C GLU A 166 1.63 27.69 -33.46
N SER A 167 1.06 27.33 -32.31
CA SER A 167 1.32 27.74 -30.92
C SER A 167 0.71 26.77 -29.89
N ASP A 168 1.21 26.91 -28.66
CA ASP A 168 0.55 26.73 -27.36
C ASP A 168 -0.01 25.37 -26.89
N GLU A 169 0.67 24.92 -25.82
CA GLU A 169 0.12 24.23 -24.67
C GLU A 169 -1.30 24.66 -24.26
N THR A 170 -2.14 23.72 -23.83
CA THR A 170 -2.84 23.80 -22.53
C THR A 170 -3.54 22.48 -22.21
N TYR A 171 -3.07 21.78 -21.17
CA TYR A 171 -3.84 20.70 -20.52
C TYR A 171 -4.33 21.17 -19.14
N ALA A 172 -5.53 21.74 -19.09
CA ALA A 172 -6.10 22.32 -17.86
C ALA A 172 -6.91 21.30 -17.04
N LYS A 173 -6.36 20.94 -15.88
CA LYS A 173 -6.87 19.97 -14.88
C LYS A 173 -8.27 20.35 -14.31
N PRO A 174 -9.17 19.39 -14.01
CA PRO A 174 -10.55 19.70 -13.61
C PRO A 174 -10.68 20.31 -12.21
N LYS A 175 -11.53 21.35 -12.08
CA LYS A 175 -11.84 22.01 -10.80
C LYS A 175 -12.89 21.24 -9.98
N ARG A 176 -12.49 20.70 -8.83
CA ARG A 176 -13.41 20.27 -7.75
C ARG A 176 -13.60 21.41 -6.74
N ARG A 177 -14.85 21.84 -6.49
CA ARG A 177 -15.29 22.40 -5.20
C ARG A 177 -16.82 22.54 -5.13
N ARG A 178 -17.46 21.77 -4.26
CA ARG A 178 -18.71 22.15 -3.59
C ARG A 178 -18.52 21.91 -2.10
N LYS A 179 -18.45 22.98 -1.32
CA LYS A 179 -18.73 22.97 0.12
C LYS A 179 -20.09 23.64 0.29
N THR A 180 -21.06 22.90 0.79
CA THR A 180 -22.30 23.43 1.37
C THR A 180 -22.57 22.60 2.60
N LEU A 181 -22.32 23.18 3.78
CA LEU A 181 -22.91 22.69 5.02
C LEU A 181 -24.36 23.18 5.07
N SER A 182 -25.29 22.32 5.47
CA SER A 182 -26.65 22.71 5.87
C SER A 182 -27.28 21.59 6.69
N LEU A 183 -27.63 21.93 7.93
CA LEU A 183 -28.25 21.11 8.99
C LEU A 183 -27.49 19.84 9.39
#